data_AF-A0A5H2XVV0-F1
#
_entry.id   AF-A0A5H2XVV0-F1
#
_cell.length_a   1.000
_cell.length_b   1.000
_cell.length_c   1.000
_cell.angle_alpha   90.00
_cell.angle_beta   90.00
_cell.angle_gamma   90.00
#
_symmetry.space_group_name_H-M   'P 1'
#
loop_
_entity.id
_entity.type
_entity.pdbx_description
1 polymer ?
#
loop_
_entity_poly.entity_id
_entity_poly.type
_entity_poly.pdbx_seq_one_letter_code
_entity_poly.pdbx_strand_id
1 'polypeptide(L)'
;MEAPSSLKTLCRYVETTLVPEEKILQFTIDKEVFGRERDTFLLPEDITQFAGMEEIGATVLAVYMRYLHDVLKQANMCSMVGFIDPATVSANSGTIADRSRLVAARLQKTDGEQIFMMPYNPAVIGLADCKGKEGNRLFSGSSAGTPKQPSNVECGYYVMRFMRDIIMDPSLAFENKYAKGNQEASYPQEAIDEVRNEWAEFVYQIIEQGNY
;
A
#
# COMPACT_ATOMS: atom_id res chain seq x y z
N MET A 1 -8.45 19.54 -4.98
CA MET A 1 -8.52 18.86 -6.29
C MET A 1 -9.83 18.11 -6.38
N GLU A 2 -10.36 17.86 -7.57
CA GLU A 2 -11.60 17.10 -7.72
C GLU A 2 -11.33 15.61 -7.46
N ALA A 3 -12.19 14.93 -6.70
CA ALA A 3 -12.07 13.48 -6.48
C ALA A 3 -12.45 12.72 -7.77
N PRO A 4 -11.82 11.57 -8.06
CA PRO A 4 -12.19 10.78 -9.24
C PRO A 4 -13.53 10.05 -9.04
N SER A 5 -14.13 9.56 -10.14
CA SER A 5 -15.54 9.13 -10.18
C SER A 5 -15.91 8.04 -9.18
N SER A 6 -15.07 7.01 -9.03
CA SER A 6 -15.35 5.89 -8.13
C SER A 6 -15.29 6.36 -6.67
N LEU A 7 -14.35 7.27 -6.37
CA LEU A 7 -14.21 7.86 -5.04
C LEU A 7 -15.36 8.82 -4.70
N LYS A 8 -15.88 9.60 -5.66
CA LYS A 8 -17.11 10.39 -5.46
C LYS A 8 -18.30 9.51 -5.08
N THR A 9 -18.43 8.35 -5.74
CA THR A 9 -19.51 7.39 -5.45
C THR A 9 -19.38 6.84 -4.04
N LEU A 10 -18.17 6.48 -3.63
CA LEU A 10 -17.88 6.04 -2.27
C LEU A 10 -18.16 7.13 -1.24
N CYS A 11 -17.74 8.39 -1.47
CA CYS A 11 -18.06 9.51 -0.57
C CYS A 11 -19.56 9.72 -0.41
N ARG A 12 -20.33 9.64 -1.51
CA ARG A 12 -21.78 9.72 -1.42
C ARG A 12 -22.36 8.60 -0.54
N TYR A 13 -21.86 7.37 -0.67
CA TYR A 13 -22.28 6.27 0.21
C TYR A 13 -21.96 6.54 1.68
N VAL A 14 -20.76 7.09 1.97
CA VAL A 14 -20.38 7.50 3.33
C VAL A 14 -21.36 8.53 3.90
N GLU A 15 -21.64 9.59 3.14
CA GLU A 15 -22.51 10.70 3.55
C GLU A 15 -23.97 10.26 3.74
N THR A 16 -24.49 9.38 2.88
CA THR A 16 -25.91 8.99 2.93
C THR A 16 -26.19 7.78 3.80
N THR A 17 -25.17 6.99 4.14
CA THR A 17 -25.34 5.68 4.79
C THR A 17 -24.48 5.54 6.04
N LEU A 18 -23.15 5.63 5.91
CA LEU A 18 -22.27 5.35 7.05
C LEU A 18 -22.38 6.40 8.15
N VAL A 19 -22.37 7.68 7.80
CA VAL A 19 -22.45 8.79 8.77
C VAL A 19 -23.81 8.81 9.47
N PRO A 20 -24.98 8.77 8.78
CA PRO A 20 -26.28 8.81 9.44
C PRO A 20 -26.56 7.59 10.33
N GLU A 21 -26.01 6.42 9.98
CA GLU A 21 -26.18 5.19 10.74
C GLU A 21 -25.07 4.95 11.78
N GLU A 22 -24.14 5.90 11.93
CA GLU A 22 -22.97 5.79 12.83
C GLU A 22 -22.17 4.50 12.61
N LYS A 23 -22.08 4.06 11.35
CA LYS A 23 -21.38 2.84 10.95
C LYS A 23 -19.94 3.12 10.54
N ILE A 24 -19.08 2.14 10.81
CA ILE A 24 -17.72 2.05 10.29
C ILE A 24 -17.63 0.83 9.36
N LEU A 25 -16.66 0.83 8.44
CA LEU A 25 -16.39 -0.37 7.63
C LEU A 25 -15.39 -1.23 8.39
N GLN A 26 -15.77 -2.42 8.88
CA GLN A 26 -14.87 -3.26 9.67
C GLN A 26 -14.64 -4.62 9.02
N PHE A 27 -13.42 -4.90 8.57
CA PHE A 27 -13.10 -6.13 7.86
C PHE A 27 -11.73 -6.67 8.24
N THR A 28 -11.51 -7.94 7.95
CA THR A 28 -10.25 -8.62 8.26
C THR A 28 -9.38 -8.68 7.00
N ILE A 29 -8.12 -8.25 7.14
CA ILE A 29 -7.09 -8.50 6.14
C ILE A 29 -6.50 -9.88 6.42
N ASP A 30 -6.66 -10.80 5.47
CA ASP A 30 -6.22 -12.18 5.63
C ASP A 30 -4.70 -12.29 5.85
N LYS A 31 -4.32 -13.36 6.56
CA LYS A 31 -2.93 -13.63 6.95
C LYS A 31 -1.96 -13.75 5.77
N GLU A 32 -2.43 -14.08 4.58
CA GLU A 32 -1.63 -14.22 3.37
C GLU A 32 -0.97 -12.89 2.98
N VAL A 33 -1.66 -11.76 3.22
CA VAL A 33 -1.19 -10.42 2.86
C VAL A 33 0.03 -10.03 3.69
N PHE A 34 -0.08 -10.06 5.03
CA PHE A 34 0.97 -9.54 5.93
C PHE A 34 1.69 -10.61 6.76
N GLY A 35 1.37 -11.89 6.57
CA GLY A 35 1.89 -12.99 7.39
C GLY A 35 1.20 -13.13 8.76
N ARG A 36 0.16 -12.33 9.00
CA ARG A 36 -0.74 -12.37 10.17
C ARG A 36 -2.10 -11.84 9.77
N GLU A 37 -3.14 -12.41 10.36
CA GLU A 37 -4.48 -11.87 10.25
C GLU A 37 -4.54 -10.51 10.96
N ARG A 38 -5.25 -9.55 10.37
CA ARG A 38 -5.36 -8.19 10.90
C ARG A 38 -6.77 -7.65 10.73
N ASP A 39 -7.48 -7.51 11.84
CA ASP A 39 -8.70 -6.72 11.88
C ASP A 39 -8.39 -5.26 11.56
N THR A 40 -9.19 -4.70 10.65
CA THR A 40 -9.02 -3.39 10.07
C THR A 40 -10.37 -2.70 10.05
N PHE A 41 -10.36 -1.37 10.16
CA PHE A 41 -11.56 -0.57 9.99
C PHE A 41 -11.24 0.68 9.19
N LEU A 42 -12.20 1.15 8.41
CA LEU A 42 -12.15 2.48 7.77
C LEU A 42 -13.23 3.36 8.38
N LEU A 43 -12.80 4.52 8.84
CA LEU A 43 -13.69 5.58 9.32
C LEU A 43 -14.21 6.41 8.13
N PRO A 44 -15.40 7.03 8.26
CA PRO A 44 -15.87 8.05 7.32
C PRO A 44 -14.82 9.13 7.03
N GLU A 45 -14.04 9.52 8.06
CA GLU A 45 -12.95 10.48 7.95
C GLU A 45 -11.83 9.98 7.03
N ASP A 46 -11.41 8.71 7.17
CA ASP A 46 -10.35 8.14 6.31
C ASP A 46 -10.73 8.25 4.81
N ILE A 47 -12.00 8.02 4.49
CA ILE A 47 -12.51 8.06 3.11
C ILE A 47 -12.62 9.49 2.61
N THR A 48 -13.15 10.41 3.41
CA THR A 48 -13.32 11.82 3.03
C THR A 48 -11.98 12.53 2.89
N GLN A 49 -11.01 12.24 3.77
CA GLN A 49 -9.62 12.71 3.65
C GLN A 49 -8.94 12.16 2.39
N PHE A 50 -9.10 10.86 2.11
CA PHE A 50 -8.58 10.25 0.88
C PHE A 50 -9.17 10.90 -0.39
N ALA A 51 -10.46 11.26 -0.35
CA ALA A 51 -11.15 11.99 -1.41
C ALA A 51 -10.69 13.45 -1.54
N GLY A 52 -10.31 14.08 -0.43
CA GLY A 52 -9.78 15.43 -0.37
C GLY A 52 -8.34 15.60 -0.88
N MET A 53 -7.63 14.50 -1.17
CA MET A 53 -6.17 14.51 -1.38
C MET A 53 -5.41 14.98 -0.12
N GLU A 54 -5.85 14.53 1.05
CA GLU A 54 -5.18 14.82 2.33
C GLU A 54 -4.13 13.76 2.69
N GLU A 55 -3.41 13.97 3.80
CA GLU A 55 -2.44 12.99 4.29
C GLU A 55 -3.16 11.69 4.68
N ILE A 56 -2.69 10.57 4.14
CA ILE A 56 -3.33 9.27 4.33
C ILE A 56 -2.70 8.49 5.46
N GLY A 57 -3.55 7.81 6.24
CA GLY A 57 -3.12 6.94 7.32
C GLY A 57 -2.56 5.59 6.85
N ALA A 58 -1.88 4.90 7.77
CA ALA A 58 -1.37 3.53 7.57
C ALA A 58 -2.48 2.51 7.24
N THR A 59 -3.70 2.76 7.69
CA THR A 59 -4.88 1.94 7.39
C THR A 59 -5.24 2.01 5.92
N VAL A 60 -5.42 3.20 5.34
CA VAL A 60 -5.74 3.39 3.91
C VAL A 60 -4.70 2.68 3.03
N LEU A 61 -3.42 2.80 3.40
CA LEU A 61 -2.33 2.13 2.70
C LEU A 61 -2.40 0.60 2.84
N ALA A 62 -2.68 0.07 4.03
CA ALA A 62 -2.84 -1.37 4.24
C ALA A 62 -4.00 -1.95 3.41
N VAL A 63 -5.11 -1.20 3.25
CA VAL A 63 -6.23 -1.58 2.39
C VAL A 63 -5.81 -1.62 0.92
N TYR A 64 -5.01 -0.66 0.45
CA TYR A 64 -4.47 -0.72 -0.91
C TYR A 64 -3.51 -1.90 -1.11
N MET A 65 -2.68 -2.21 -0.12
CA MET A 65 -1.79 -3.39 -0.17
C MET A 65 -2.58 -4.70 -0.21
N ARG A 66 -3.75 -4.76 0.45
CA ARG A 66 -4.69 -5.88 0.30
C ARG A 66 -5.20 -6.00 -1.14
N TYR A 67 -5.66 -4.91 -1.74
CA TYR A 67 -6.07 -4.90 -3.15
C TYR A 67 -4.95 -5.41 -4.07
N LEU A 68 -3.73 -4.89 -3.90
CA LEU A 68 -2.56 -5.31 -4.68
C LEU A 68 -2.20 -6.79 -4.48
N HIS A 69 -2.41 -7.33 -3.28
CA HIS A 69 -2.29 -8.77 -3.05
C HIS A 69 -3.33 -9.57 -3.85
N ASP A 70 -4.56 -9.10 -3.94
CA ASP A 70 -5.60 -9.76 -4.73
C ASP A 70 -5.29 -9.70 -6.24
N VAL A 71 -4.68 -8.62 -6.72
CA VAL A 71 -4.11 -8.54 -8.09
C VAL A 71 -3.02 -9.60 -8.31
N LEU A 72 -2.05 -9.69 -7.38
CA LEU A 72 -0.99 -10.71 -7.46
C LEU A 72 -1.56 -12.13 -7.44
N LYS A 73 -2.61 -12.37 -6.64
CA LYS A 73 -3.29 -13.66 -6.56
C LYS A 73 -3.93 -14.03 -7.89
N GLN A 74 -4.62 -13.09 -8.53
CA GLN A 74 -5.21 -13.29 -9.85
C GLN A 74 -4.15 -13.56 -10.93
N ALA A 75 -2.98 -12.94 -10.82
CA ALA A 75 -1.85 -13.16 -11.73
C ALA A 75 -1.01 -14.40 -11.40
N ASN A 76 -1.33 -15.15 -10.33
CA ASN A 76 -0.52 -16.26 -9.81
C ASN A 76 0.93 -15.84 -9.44
N MET A 77 1.09 -14.63 -8.92
CA MET A 77 2.36 -13.99 -8.57
C MET A 77 2.56 -13.79 -7.05
N CYS A 78 1.68 -14.33 -6.19
CA CYS A 78 1.80 -14.22 -4.73
C CYS A 78 3.11 -14.78 -4.16
N SER A 79 3.78 -15.68 -4.87
CA SER A 79 5.09 -16.19 -4.46
C SER A 79 6.25 -15.24 -4.76
N MET A 80 6.06 -14.21 -5.59
CA MET A 80 7.13 -13.29 -5.98
C MET A 80 7.19 -12.02 -5.15
N VAL A 81 6.04 -11.56 -4.64
CA VAL A 81 5.94 -10.29 -3.90
C VAL A 81 5.25 -10.53 -2.56
N GLY A 82 5.92 -10.10 -1.49
CA GLY A 82 5.39 -10.07 -0.14
C GLY A 82 5.15 -8.64 0.36
N PHE A 83 4.27 -8.49 1.35
CA PHE A 83 4.00 -7.21 1.98
C PHE A 83 4.38 -7.21 3.45
N ILE A 84 4.94 -6.08 3.91
CA ILE A 84 5.15 -5.77 5.32
C ILE A 84 4.08 -4.77 5.76
N ASP A 85 3.35 -5.13 6.80
CA ASP A 85 2.29 -4.31 7.37
C ASP A 85 2.80 -2.89 7.74
N PRO A 86 2.22 -1.81 7.18
CA PRO A 86 2.60 -0.44 7.50
C PRO A 86 2.56 -0.12 9.00
N ALA A 87 1.63 -0.72 9.75
CA ALA A 87 1.51 -0.51 11.19
C ALA A 87 2.67 -1.13 11.98
N THR A 88 3.37 -2.11 11.40
CA THR A 88 4.54 -2.75 12.03
C THR A 88 5.79 -1.88 11.95
N VAL A 89 5.88 -1.04 10.91
CA VAL A 89 7.08 -0.26 10.61
C VAL A 89 6.95 1.22 10.97
N SER A 90 5.77 1.62 11.43
CA SER A 90 5.51 2.95 11.97
C SER A 90 6.41 3.25 13.17
N ALA A 91 6.95 4.48 13.23
CA ALA A 91 7.77 4.95 14.33
C ALA A 91 7.05 4.86 15.70
N ASN A 92 5.72 4.92 15.69
CA ASN A 92 4.88 4.89 16.88
C ASN A 92 4.51 3.47 17.33
N SER A 93 4.99 2.44 16.63
CA SER A 93 4.65 1.04 16.90
C SER A 93 5.72 0.36 17.74
N GLY A 94 5.45 0.15 19.04
CA GLY A 94 6.34 -0.57 19.95
C GLY A 94 7.78 -0.04 20.01
N THR A 95 8.71 -0.88 20.49
CA THR A 95 10.14 -0.55 20.47
C THR A 95 10.76 -0.85 19.11
N ILE A 96 11.92 -0.25 18.81
CA ILE A 96 12.70 -0.59 17.60
C ILE A 96 12.96 -2.10 17.54
N ALA A 97 13.30 -2.73 18.67
CA ALA A 97 13.56 -4.16 18.73
C ALA A 97 12.32 -4.99 18.38
N ASP A 98 11.13 -4.59 18.83
CA ASP A 98 9.88 -5.31 18.51
C ASP A 98 9.55 -5.18 17.02
N ARG A 99 9.67 -3.97 16.46
CA ARG A 99 9.48 -3.76 15.02
C ARG A 99 10.47 -4.57 14.18
N SER A 100 11.75 -4.55 14.54
CA SER A 100 12.79 -5.33 13.86
C SER A 100 12.50 -6.82 13.91
N ARG A 101 12.03 -7.35 15.05
CA ARG A 101 11.64 -8.76 15.16
C ARG A 101 10.45 -9.10 14.27
N LEU A 102 9.42 -8.26 14.24
CA LEU A 102 8.23 -8.49 13.41
C LEU A 102 8.57 -8.47 11.92
N VAL A 103 9.39 -7.50 11.48
CA VAL A 103 9.91 -7.45 10.11
C VAL A 103 10.73 -8.70 9.80
N ALA A 104 11.69 -9.06 10.65
CA ALA A 104 12.52 -10.25 10.45
C ALA A 104 11.69 -11.53 10.38
N ALA A 105 10.66 -11.67 11.24
CA ALA A 105 9.77 -12.82 11.23
C ALA A 105 8.97 -12.93 9.93
N ARG A 106 8.56 -11.81 9.32
CA ARG A 106 7.89 -11.79 8.01
C ARG A 106 8.84 -12.20 6.89
N LEU A 107 10.07 -11.67 6.89
CA LEU A 107 11.10 -11.98 5.90
C LEU A 107 11.62 -13.43 5.99
N GLN A 108 11.58 -14.06 7.16
CA GLN A 108 12.03 -15.45 7.35
C GLN A 108 11.00 -16.49 6.88
N LYS A 109 9.73 -16.11 6.77
CA LYS A 109 8.62 -17.01 6.38
C LYS A 109 8.35 -16.96 4.88
N THR A 110 9.39 -17.11 4.07
CA THR A 110 9.30 -17.05 2.61
C THR A 110 9.47 -18.43 1.99
N ASP A 111 8.59 -18.77 1.06
CA ASP A 111 8.74 -19.95 0.22
C ASP A 111 9.45 -19.54 -1.09
N GLY A 112 10.75 -19.24 -0.98
CA GLY A 112 11.60 -18.90 -2.13
C GLY A 112 12.07 -17.45 -2.17
N GLU A 113 12.50 -17.02 -3.37
CA GLU A 113 12.96 -15.64 -3.62
C GLU A 113 11.74 -14.72 -3.76
N GLN A 114 11.54 -13.86 -2.76
CA GLN A 114 10.45 -12.88 -2.74
C GLN A 114 11.00 -11.46 -2.56
N ILE A 115 10.34 -10.50 -3.20
CA ILE A 115 10.54 -9.07 -2.97
C ILE A 115 9.49 -8.60 -1.96
N PHE A 116 9.93 -8.03 -0.84
CA PHE A 116 9.02 -7.44 0.15
C PHE A 116 8.87 -5.95 -0.02
N MET A 117 7.64 -5.48 -0.13
CA MET A 117 7.31 -4.06 -0.08
C MET A 117 7.04 -3.62 1.35
N MET A 118 7.79 -2.61 1.79
CA MET A 118 7.72 -2.01 3.13
C MET A 118 7.57 -0.49 3.03
N PRO A 119 6.34 0.03 3.12
CA PRO A 119 6.14 1.47 3.13
C PRO A 119 6.57 2.08 4.47
N TYR A 120 7.59 2.95 4.45
CA TYR A 120 8.16 3.62 5.60
C TYR A 120 7.96 5.13 5.50
N ASN A 121 7.40 5.75 6.54
CA ASN A 121 7.29 7.22 6.66
C ASN A 121 8.67 7.76 7.10
N PRO A 122 9.40 8.60 6.32
CA PRO A 122 8.92 9.64 5.41
C PRO A 122 9.06 9.29 3.92
N ALA A 123 8.05 8.64 3.35
CA ALA A 123 7.94 8.37 1.92
C ALA A 123 8.95 7.39 1.29
N VAL A 124 9.56 6.51 2.08
CA VAL A 124 10.53 5.53 1.58
C VAL A 124 9.85 4.16 1.46
N ILE A 125 9.84 3.59 0.27
CA ILE A 125 9.57 2.15 0.13
C ILE A 125 10.89 1.41 0.31
N GLY A 126 10.96 0.58 1.34
CA GLY A 126 11.96 -0.48 1.43
C GLY A 126 11.50 -1.66 0.57
N LEU A 127 12.32 -2.06 -0.38
CA LEU A 127 12.24 -3.33 -1.08
C LEU A 127 13.29 -4.25 -0.45
N ALA A 128 12.88 -5.39 0.13
CA ALA A 128 13.83 -6.40 0.59
C ALA A 128 13.77 -7.59 -0.36
N ASP A 129 14.88 -7.87 -1.05
CA ASP A 129 15.05 -9.10 -1.82
C ASP A 129 15.59 -10.19 -0.89
N CYS A 130 14.75 -11.20 -0.65
CA CYS A 130 15.08 -12.37 0.14
C CYS A 130 15.55 -13.50 -0.78
N LYS A 131 16.79 -13.42 -1.28
CA LYS A 131 17.43 -14.56 -1.94
C LYS A 131 17.77 -15.63 -0.92
N GLY A 132 17.46 -16.89 -1.24
CA GLY A 132 17.62 -18.01 -0.32
C GLY A 132 19.02 -18.06 0.31
N LYS A 133 19.06 -18.02 1.66
CA LYS A 133 20.22 -18.24 2.57
C LYS A 133 21.51 -17.43 2.36
N GLU A 134 21.70 -16.69 1.28
CA GLU A 134 22.86 -15.82 1.07
C GLU A 134 22.45 -14.39 0.69
N GLY A 135 22.42 -13.53 1.72
CA GLY A 135 22.41 -12.08 1.57
C GLY A 135 21.05 -11.44 1.27
N ASN A 136 20.32 -11.04 2.31
CA ASN A 136 19.18 -10.12 2.16
C ASN A 136 19.68 -8.79 1.58
N ARG A 137 19.21 -8.42 0.38
CA ARG A 137 19.54 -7.12 -0.22
C ARG A 137 18.38 -6.17 0.01
N LEU A 138 18.57 -5.21 0.92
CA LEU A 138 17.60 -4.15 1.14
C LEU A 138 17.84 -3.04 0.11
N PHE A 139 16.97 -2.93 -0.87
CA PHE A 139 16.85 -1.78 -1.74
C PHE A 139 15.94 -0.75 -1.08
N SER A 140 16.50 0.28 -0.45
CA SER A 140 15.72 1.44 -0.02
C SER A 140 15.53 2.39 -1.21
N GLY A 141 14.29 2.64 -1.63
CA GLY A 141 13.92 3.63 -2.66
C GLY A 141 14.08 5.07 -2.19
N SER A 142 15.13 5.37 -1.44
CA SER A 142 15.47 6.71 -0.99
C SER A 142 16.60 7.25 -1.87
N SER A 143 16.31 8.31 -2.62
CA SER A 143 17.23 9.40 -3.01
C SER A 143 17.90 9.47 -4.39
N ALA A 144 17.49 8.73 -5.44
CA ALA A 144 17.98 9.09 -6.79
C ALA A 144 17.11 8.73 -8.01
N GLY A 145 16.24 7.72 -7.93
CA GLY A 145 15.45 7.25 -9.08
C GLY A 145 13.92 7.30 -8.92
N THR A 146 13.42 7.57 -7.72
CA THR A 146 11.97 7.61 -7.46
C THR A 146 11.35 8.95 -7.88
N PRO A 147 10.10 8.97 -8.38
CA PRO A 147 9.38 10.20 -8.70
C PRO A 147 9.40 11.22 -7.57
N LYS A 148 9.69 12.48 -7.91
CA LYS A 148 9.83 13.57 -6.95
C LYS A 148 8.47 14.02 -6.42
N GLN A 149 8.33 14.08 -5.10
CA GLN A 149 7.11 14.54 -4.43
C GLN A 149 7.07 16.07 -4.27
N PRO A 150 5.89 16.71 -4.40
CA PRO A 150 5.73 18.14 -4.13
C PRO A 150 5.82 18.49 -2.64
N SER A 151 5.23 17.68 -1.76
CA SER A 151 5.17 17.88 -0.30
C SER A 151 5.12 16.55 0.47
N ASN A 152 4.94 16.60 1.79
CA ASN A 152 4.72 15.41 2.63
C ASN A 152 3.29 14.85 2.52
N VAL A 153 2.33 15.63 2.04
CA VAL A 153 0.92 15.19 1.92
C VAL A 153 0.79 14.09 0.86
N GLU A 154 1.48 14.22 -0.28
CA GLU A 154 1.36 13.25 -1.36
C GLU A 154 2.14 11.94 -1.11
N CYS A 155 2.87 11.82 0.00
CA CYS A 155 3.83 10.73 0.19
C CYS A 155 3.17 9.34 0.11
N GLY A 156 2.01 9.18 0.72
CA GLY A 156 1.27 7.92 0.72
C GLY A 156 0.72 7.54 -0.66
N TYR A 157 0.28 8.52 -1.45
CA TYR A 157 -0.22 8.29 -2.81
C TYR A 157 0.90 7.86 -3.76
N TYR A 158 2.08 8.45 -3.63
CA TYR A 158 3.26 8.05 -4.40
C TYR A 158 3.71 6.64 -4.01
N VAL A 159 3.62 6.30 -2.73
CA VAL A 159 3.89 4.94 -2.25
C VAL A 159 2.91 3.95 -2.88
N MET A 160 1.60 4.24 -2.89
CA MET A 160 0.60 3.43 -3.59
C MET A 160 0.95 3.26 -5.07
N ARG A 161 1.21 4.38 -5.78
CA ARG A 161 1.54 4.36 -7.20
C ARG A 161 2.79 3.57 -7.52
N PHE A 162 3.83 3.72 -6.71
CA PHE A 162 5.09 3.00 -6.89
C PHE A 162 4.93 1.49 -6.68
N MET A 163 4.20 1.07 -5.63
CA MET A 163 3.88 -0.36 -5.43
C MET A 163 3.10 -0.92 -6.62
N ARG A 164 2.13 -0.16 -7.14
CA ARG A 164 1.39 -0.54 -8.35
C ARG A 164 2.29 -0.68 -9.56
N ASP A 165 3.17 0.29 -9.83
CA ASP A 165 4.08 0.24 -10.99
C ASP A 165 4.96 -1.00 -10.95
N ILE A 166 5.45 -1.38 -9.78
CA ILE A 166 6.26 -2.60 -9.63
C ILE A 166 5.42 -3.84 -9.90
N ILE A 167 4.22 -3.96 -9.31
CA ILE A 167 3.38 -5.16 -9.43
C ILE A 167 2.84 -5.34 -10.85
N MET A 168 2.53 -4.24 -11.52
CA MET A 168 1.97 -4.26 -12.87
C MET A 168 3.05 -4.34 -13.96
N ASP A 169 4.34 -4.23 -13.63
CA ASP A 169 5.45 -4.45 -14.57
C ASP A 169 5.71 -5.95 -14.74
N PRO A 170 5.39 -6.55 -15.90
CA PRO A 170 5.55 -7.98 -16.12
C PRO A 170 7.01 -8.45 -16.07
N SER A 171 7.96 -7.53 -16.26
CA SER A 171 9.38 -7.84 -16.23
C SER A 171 9.95 -7.88 -14.82
N LEU A 172 9.27 -7.26 -13.85
CA LEU A 172 9.78 -6.98 -12.50
C LEU A 172 11.22 -6.42 -12.54
N ALA A 173 11.62 -5.75 -13.62
CA ALA A 173 12.97 -5.22 -13.83
C ALA A 173 13.15 -3.84 -13.16
N PHE A 174 12.53 -3.65 -11.99
CA PHE A 174 12.48 -2.37 -11.28
C PHE A 174 13.88 -1.87 -10.88
N GLU A 175 14.85 -2.76 -10.64
CA GLU A 175 16.23 -2.39 -10.33
C GLU A 175 16.85 -1.52 -11.42
N ASN A 176 16.57 -1.82 -12.70
CA ASN A 176 17.08 -1.04 -13.84
C ASN A 176 16.29 0.26 -14.04
N LYS A 177 14.96 0.20 -13.87
CA LYS A 177 14.09 1.36 -14.06
C LYS A 177 14.40 2.47 -13.03
N TYR A 178 14.55 2.09 -11.76
CA TYR A 178 14.80 3.01 -10.64
C TYR A 178 16.27 3.11 -10.23
N ALA A 179 17.18 2.67 -11.10
CA ALA A 179 18.62 2.78 -10.88
C ALA A 179 19.05 4.24 -10.65
N LYS A 180 20.08 4.42 -9.81
CA LYS A 180 20.65 5.72 -9.48
C LYS A 180 21.08 6.48 -10.75
N GLY A 181 20.40 7.58 -11.07
CA GLY A 181 20.65 8.40 -12.27
C GLY A 181 19.46 8.49 -13.24
N ASN A 182 18.48 7.59 -13.13
CA ASN A 182 17.22 7.68 -13.85
C ASN A 182 16.22 8.51 -13.03
N GLN A 183 16.29 9.84 -13.13
CA GLN A 183 15.26 10.69 -12.51
C GLN A 183 13.96 10.58 -13.31
N GLU A 184 13.02 9.80 -12.80
CA GLU A 184 11.67 9.77 -13.34
C GLU A 184 10.92 11.06 -12.93
N ALA A 185 10.11 11.59 -13.86
CA ALA A 185 9.31 12.78 -13.59
C ALA A 185 8.35 12.53 -12.41
N SER A 186 7.92 13.60 -11.75
CA SER A 186 6.83 13.57 -10.77
C SER A 186 5.63 12.83 -11.36
N TYR A 187 4.94 12.00 -10.56
CA TYR A 187 3.74 11.34 -11.04
C TYR A 187 2.69 12.41 -11.40
N PRO A 188 2.10 12.35 -12.60
CA PRO A 188 1.03 13.26 -12.97
C PRO A 188 -0.22 12.92 -12.15
N GLN A 189 -1.12 13.90 -11.97
CA GLN A 189 -2.30 13.72 -11.11
C GLN A 189 -3.18 12.56 -11.60
N GLU A 190 -3.25 12.33 -12.90
CA GLU A 190 -3.99 11.23 -13.52
C GLU A 190 -3.49 9.87 -13.02
N ALA A 191 -2.17 9.71 -12.88
CA ALA A 191 -1.58 8.46 -12.37
C ALA A 191 -1.89 8.25 -10.88
N ILE A 192 -2.03 9.34 -10.13
CA ILE A 192 -2.47 9.30 -8.72
C ILE A 192 -3.98 9.01 -8.65
N ASP A 193 -4.78 9.58 -9.53
CA ASP A 193 -6.22 9.32 -9.56
C ASP A 193 -6.55 7.89 -9.99
N GLU A 194 -5.69 7.23 -10.78
CA GLU A 194 -5.77 5.78 -11.04
C GLU A 194 -5.74 4.96 -9.75
N VAL A 195 -4.74 5.16 -8.87
CA VAL A 195 -4.66 4.39 -7.62
C VAL A 195 -5.79 4.72 -6.67
N ARG A 196 -6.29 5.96 -6.71
CA ARG A 196 -7.43 6.40 -5.91
C ARG A 196 -8.74 5.77 -6.37
N ASN A 197 -8.94 5.63 -7.67
CA ASN A 197 -10.09 4.90 -8.23
C ASN A 197 -10.01 3.41 -7.88
N GLU A 198 -8.87 2.77 -8.10
CA GLU A 198 -8.67 1.35 -7.77
C GLU A 198 -8.98 1.07 -6.29
N TRP A 199 -8.47 1.93 -5.39
CA TRP A 199 -8.76 1.83 -3.97
C TRP A 199 -10.26 2.00 -3.67
N ALA A 200 -10.91 3.01 -4.26
CA ALA A 200 -12.32 3.27 -4.04
C ALA A 200 -13.22 2.13 -4.53
N GLU A 201 -12.90 1.57 -5.71
CA GLU A 201 -13.61 0.42 -6.29
C GLU A 201 -13.45 -0.82 -5.42
N PHE A 202 -12.23 -1.07 -4.93
CA PHE A 202 -11.98 -2.18 -4.03
C PHE A 202 -12.76 -2.05 -2.70
N VAL A 203 -12.79 -0.86 -2.09
CA VAL A 203 -13.59 -0.62 -0.87
C VAL A 203 -15.07 -0.79 -1.16
N TYR A 204 -15.56 -0.32 -2.31
CA TYR A 204 -16.95 -0.51 -2.70
C TYR A 204 -17.30 -2.01 -2.88
N GLN A 205 -16.39 -2.82 -3.44
CA GLN A 205 -16.59 -4.26 -3.54
C GLN A 205 -16.69 -4.94 -2.17
N ILE A 206 -15.87 -4.54 -1.19
CA ILE A 206 -15.99 -5.02 0.19
C ILE A 206 -17.39 -4.70 0.74
N ILE A 207 -17.88 -3.48 0.47
CA ILE A 207 -19.22 -3.05 0.89
C ILE A 207 -20.32 -3.90 0.25
N GLU A 208 -20.29 -4.09 -1.06
CA GLU A 208 -21.32 -4.83 -1.79
C GLU A 208 -21.39 -6.31 -1.39
N GLN A 209 -20.25 -6.90 -1.03
CA GLN A 209 -20.19 -8.28 -0.59
C GLN A 209 -20.67 -8.48 0.86
N GLY A 210 -20.94 -7.40 1.60
CA GLY A 210 -21.27 -7.46 3.02
C GLY A 210 -20.11 -7.97 3.88
N ASN A 211 -18.88 -7.82 3.38
CA ASN A 211 -17.65 -8.29 4.02
C ASN A 211 -17.07 -7.21 4.95
N TYR A 212 -17.90 -6.47 5.69
CA TYR A 212 -17.50 -5.38 6.59
C TYR A 212 -18.44 -5.19 7.79
#